data_AF-A0A7L4JT03-F1
#
_entry.id   AF-A0A7L4JT03-F1
#
_cell.length_a   1.000
_cell.length_b   1.000
_cell.length_c   1.000
_cell.angle_alpha   90.00
_cell.angle_beta   90.00
_cell.angle_gamma   90.00
#
_symmetry.space_group_name_H-M   'P 1'
#
loop_
_entity.id
_entity.type
_entity.pdbx_description
1 polymer ?
#
loop_
_entity_poly.entity_id
_entity_poly.type
_entity_poly.pdbx_seq_one_letter_code
_entity_poly.pdbx_strand_id
1 'polypeptide(L)'
;PQQLAERYADLAASHGEALRQREEREWDNARLRQENARLRLENRRLRRENRCLFRQALLGPGHDKSGEEAEALRAQLGRLQEKHRRALWHLRRCRVAGGPEASELDDLLEEDEQPPSTPEREKRSLVP
;
A
#
# COMPACT_ATOMS: atom_id res chain seq x y z
N PRO A 1 46.42 3.18 53.85
CA PRO A 1 45.48 4.23 53.33
C PRO A 1 45.72 4.58 51.85
N GLN A 2 46.98 4.73 51.41
CA GLN A 2 47.32 5.11 50.02
C GLN A 2 46.91 4.06 48.96
N GLN A 3 47.23 2.78 49.17
CA GLN A 3 46.85 1.69 48.24
C GLN A 3 45.33 1.54 48.04
N LEU A 4 44.55 1.84 49.08
CA LEU A 4 43.09 1.82 48.99
C LEU A 4 42.61 2.97 48.09
N ALA A 5 43.19 4.16 48.25
CA ALA A 5 42.89 5.32 47.42
C ALA A 5 43.25 5.10 45.95
N GLU A 6 44.39 4.46 45.67
CA GLU A 6 44.80 4.06 44.30
C GLU A 6 43.78 3.11 43.67
N ARG A 7 43.35 2.06 44.39
CA ARG A 7 42.33 1.13 43.89
C ARG A 7 40.99 1.80 43.61
N TYR A 8 40.59 2.78 44.43
CA TYR A 8 39.39 3.56 44.17
C TYR A 8 39.56 4.48 42.97
N ALA A 9 40.74 5.06 42.76
CA ALA A 9 41.04 5.86 41.57
C ALA A 9 40.97 5.00 40.30
N ASP A 10 41.55 3.80 40.30
CA ASP A 10 41.50 2.86 39.18
C ASP A 10 40.06 2.40 38.88
N LEU A 11 39.28 2.10 39.93
CA LEU A 11 37.87 1.73 39.78
C LEU A 11 37.04 2.88 39.19
N ALA A 12 37.26 4.11 39.65
CA ALA A 12 36.59 5.31 39.12
C ALA A 12 36.99 5.57 37.66
N ALA A 13 38.27 5.40 37.31
CA ALA A 13 38.76 5.52 35.95
C ALA A 13 38.12 4.47 35.02
N SER A 14 38.11 3.20 35.43
CA SER A 14 37.46 2.10 34.70
C SER A 14 35.96 2.34 34.50
N HIS A 15 35.25 2.81 35.53
CA HIS A 15 33.84 3.18 35.40
C HIS A 15 33.63 4.35 34.42
N GLY A 16 34.49 5.38 34.48
CA GLY A 16 34.46 6.50 33.54
C GLY A 16 34.75 6.08 32.09
N GLU A 17 35.63 5.10 31.88
CA GLU A 17 35.87 4.50 30.57
C GLU A 17 34.68 3.69 30.07
N ALA A 18 34.04 2.91 30.95
CA ALA A 18 32.85 2.13 30.59
C ALA A 18 31.69 3.02 30.13
N LEU A 19 31.49 4.18 30.77
CA LEU A 19 30.50 5.17 30.35
C LEU A 19 30.84 5.77 28.99
N ARG A 20 32.09 6.21 28.78
CA ARG A 20 32.54 6.76 27.48
C ARG A 20 32.37 5.76 26.34
N GLN A 21 32.77 4.50 26.54
CA GLN A 21 32.57 3.45 25.53
C GLN A 21 31.10 3.21 25.23
N ARG A 22 30.21 3.31 26.23
CA ARG A 22 28.77 3.19 26.02
C ARG A 22 28.25 4.36 25.18
N GLU A 23 28.65 5.58 25.49
CA GLU A 23 28.27 6.79 24.75
C GLU A 23 28.75 6.74 23.29
N GLU A 24 30.00 6.32 23.05
CA GLU A 24 30.55 6.10 21.71
C GLU A 24 29.72 5.08 20.92
N ARG A 25 29.41 3.94 21.52
CA ARG A 25 28.55 2.92 20.89
C ARG A 25 27.16 3.44 20.60
N GLU A 26 26.59 4.24 21.49
CA GLU A 26 25.27 4.86 21.29
C GLU A 26 25.30 5.86 20.13
N TRP A 27 26.37 6.65 20.02
CA TRP A 27 26.59 7.58 18.92
C TRP A 27 26.74 6.86 17.58
N ASP A 28 27.58 5.82 17.53
CA ASP A 28 27.76 4.98 16.34
C ASP A 28 26.45 4.28 15.95
N ASN A 29 25.71 3.78 16.93
CA ASN A 29 24.42 3.12 16.67
C ASN A 29 23.38 4.12 16.13
N ALA A 30 23.32 5.34 16.68
CA ALA A 30 22.46 6.40 16.17
C ALA A 30 22.80 6.76 14.71
N ARG A 31 24.09 6.89 14.40
CA ARG A 31 24.58 7.13 13.04
C ARG A 31 24.18 5.99 12.09
N LEU A 32 24.42 4.73 12.47
CA LEU A 32 24.04 3.57 11.66
C LEU A 32 22.53 3.48 11.45
N ARG A 33 21.72 3.82 12.46
CA ARG A 33 20.25 3.88 12.30
C ARG A 33 19.83 4.92 11.27
N GLN A 34 20.46 6.10 11.27
CA GLN A 34 20.21 7.16 10.30
C GLN A 34 20.60 6.72 8.88
N GLU A 35 21.79 6.14 8.72
CA GLU A 35 22.25 5.59 7.44
C GLU A 35 21.32 4.47 6.95
N ASN A 36 20.88 3.57 7.83
CA ASN A 36 19.93 2.50 7.47
C ASN A 36 18.57 3.07 7.04
N ALA A 37 18.08 4.11 7.71
CA ALA A 37 16.84 4.80 7.31
C ALA A 37 16.98 5.41 5.90
N ARG A 38 18.11 6.06 5.61
CA ARG A 38 18.42 6.59 4.27
C ARG A 38 18.45 5.48 3.23
N LEU A 39 19.18 4.40 3.49
CA LEU A 39 19.28 3.24 2.59
C LEU A 39 17.92 2.60 2.36
N ARG A 40 17.05 2.49 3.37
CA ARG A 40 15.69 1.98 3.20
C ARG A 40 14.84 2.84 2.27
N LEU A 41 14.96 4.16 2.35
CA LEU A 41 14.26 5.08 1.44
C LEU A 41 14.76 4.92 0.00
N GLU A 42 16.09 4.84 -0.17
CA GLU A 42 16.70 4.60 -1.47
C GLU A 42 16.30 3.23 -2.03
N ASN A 43 16.30 2.17 -1.22
CA ASN A 43 15.85 0.84 -1.63
C ASN A 43 14.36 0.86 -2.05
N ARG A 44 13.52 1.60 -1.33
CA ARG A 44 12.12 1.81 -1.73
C ARG A 44 12.01 2.52 -3.07
N ARG A 45 12.82 3.54 -3.32
CA ARG A 45 12.88 4.25 -4.61
C ARG A 45 13.31 3.30 -5.72
N LEU A 46 14.43 2.59 -5.55
CA LEU A 46 14.95 1.62 -6.51
C LEU A 46 13.95 0.50 -6.79
N ARG A 47 13.23 -0.01 -5.78
CA ARG A 47 12.15 -1.00 -5.99
C ARG A 47 11.02 -0.46 -6.86
N ARG A 48 10.66 0.82 -6.72
CA ARG A 48 9.66 1.46 -7.58
C ARG A 48 10.18 1.59 -9.01
N GLU A 49 11.41 2.07 -9.18
CA GLU A 49 12.06 2.20 -10.49
C GLU A 49 12.18 0.83 -11.17
N ASN A 50 12.71 -0.18 -10.49
CA ASN A 50 12.81 -1.56 -10.99
C ASN A 50 11.44 -2.12 -11.39
N ARG A 51 10.40 -1.87 -10.60
CA ARG A 51 9.04 -2.29 -10.96
C ARG A 51 8.55 -1.58 -12.23
N CYS A 52 8.85 -0.29 -12.40
CA CYS A 52 8.52 0.44 -13.62
C CYS A 52 9.30 -0.12 -14.83
N LEU A 53 10.61 -0.30 -14.71
CA LEU A 53 11.46 -0.86 -15.75
C LEU A 53 11.02 -2.28 -16.12
N PHE A 54 10.68 -3.11 -15.13
CA PHE A 54 10.19 -4.46 -15.36
C PHE A 54 8.86 -4.46 -16.12
N ARG A 55 7.93 -3.56 -15.76
CA ARG A 55 6.68 -3.39 -16.53
C ARG A 55 6.95 -2.94 -17.96
N GLN A 56 7.86 -1.98 -18.17
CA GLN A 56 8.25 -1.54 -19.51
C GLN A 56 8.85 -2.69 -20.33
N ALA A 57 9.73 -3.50 -19.72
CA ALA A 57 10.37 -4.63 -20.38
C ALA A 57 9.39 -5.76 -20.72
N LEU A 58 8.47 -6.10 -19.82
CA LEU A 58 7.49 -7.17 -20.06
C LEU A 58 6.40 -6.78 -21.05
N LEU A 59 5.98 -5.52 -21.04
CA LEU A 59 4.75 -5.10 -21.71
C LEU A 59 5.04 -4.32 -23.00
N GLY A 60 6.31 -4.03 -23.27
CA GLY A 60 6.80 -3.33 -24.46
C GLY A 60 6.51 -1.82 -24.45
N PRO A 61 7.10 -1.06 -25.38
CA PRO A 61 6.78 0.35 -25.57
C PRO A 61 5.34 0.47 -26.09
N GLY A 62 4.44 1.11 -25.33
CA GLY A 62 3.03 1.33 -25.73
C GLY A 62 1.97 0.82 -24.75
N HIS A 63 2.37 0.24 -23.62
CA HIS A 63 1.45 -0.34 -22.63
C HIS A 63 0.85 0.66 -21.62
N ASP A 64 0.95 1.97 -21.86
CA ASP A 64 0.30 2.96 -21.00
C ASP A 64 -1.24 2.82 -21.01
N LYS A 65 -1.82 2.21 -22.06
CA LYS A 65 -3.25 1.90 -22.17
C LYS A 65 -3.74 0.84 -21.17
N SER A 66 -2.87 -0.05 -20.71
CA SER A 66 -3.29 -1.05 -19.72
C SER A 66 -3.31 -0.51 -18.29
N GLY A 67 -2.61 0.60 -18.03
CA GLY A 67 -2.66 1.30 -16.75
C GLY A 67 -4.08 1.81 -16.53
N GLU A 68 -4.67 2.41 -17.57
CA GLU A 68 -6.05 2.87 -17.59
C GLU A 68 -7.04 1.69 -17.48
N GLU A 69 -6.81 0.58 -18.21
CA GLU A 69 -7.64 -0.63 -18.09
C GLU A 69 -7.54 -1.25 -16.68
N ALA A 70 -6.35 -1.31 -16.09
CA ALA A 70 -6.14 -1.83 -14.74
C ALA A 70 -6.76 -0.92 -13.67
N GLU A 71 -6.74 0.40 -13.87
CA GLU A 71 -7.42 1.36 -13.00
C GLU A 71 -8.94 1.29 -13.17
N ALA A 72 -9.44 1.10 -14.39
CA ALA A 72 -10.86 0.88 -14.66
C ALA A 72 -11.36 -0.42 -14.01
N LEU A 73 -10.61 -1.52 -14.10
CA LEU A 73 -10.92 -2.79 -13.43
C LEU A 73 -10.89 -2.65 -11.89
N ARG A 74 -9.96 -1.87 -11.34
CA ARG A 74 -9.93 -1.55 -9.90
C ARG A 74 -11.14 -0.71 -9.48
N ALA A 75 -11.54 0.26 -10.28
CA ALA A 75 -12.74 1.08 -10.02
C ALA A 75 -14.02 0.23 -10.10
N GLN A 76 -14.11 -0.69 -11.06
CA GLN A 76 -15.20 -1.66 -11.17
C GLN A 76 -15.25 -2.58 -9.94
N LEU A 77 -14.11 -3.12 -9.51
CA LEU A 77 -14.03 -3.92 -8.28
C LEU A 77 -14.46 -3.12 -7.05
N GLY A 78 -14.06 -1.85 -6.94
CA GLY A 78 -14.50 -0.95 -5.85
C GLY A 78 -16.00 -0.72 -5.83
N ARG A 79 -16.62 -0.48 -7.00
CA ARG A 79 -18.08 -0.37 -7.14
C ARG A 79 -18.78 -1.65 -6.71
N LEU A 80 -18.29 -2.80 -7.18
CA LEU A 80 -18.87 -4.10 -6.84
C LEU A 80 -18.76 -4.42 -5.34
N GLN A 81 -17.61 -4.12 -4.72
CA GLN A 81 -17.41 -4.29 -3.28
C GLN A 81 -18.33 -3.39 -2.47
N GLU A 82 -18.54 -2.14 -2.89
CA GLU A 82 -19.46 -1.22 -2.22
C GLU A 82 -20.92 -1.68 -2.35
N LYS A 83 -21.34 -2.16 -3.53
CA LYS A 83 -22.66 -2.79 -3.72
C LYS A 83 -22.84 -4.00 -2.80
N HIS A 84 -21.85 -4.88 -2.75
CA HIS A 84 -21.86 -6.03 -1.85
C HIS A 84 -21.99 -5.61 -0.38
N ARG A 85 -21.26 -4.56 0.03
CA ARG A 85 -21.35 -4.00 1.38
C ARG A 85 -22.76 -3.49 1.70
N ARG A 86 -23.38 -2.77 0.75
CA ARG A 86 -24.75 -2.27 0.88
C ARG A 86 -25.75 -3.41 0.97
N ALA A 87 -25.69 -4.39 0.07
CA ALA A 87 -26.56 -5.56 0.09
C ALA A 87 -26.49 -6.30 1.44
N LEU A 88 -25.28 -6.51 1.98
CA LEU A 88 -25.10 -7.10 3.31
C LEU A 88 -25.68 -6.24 4.43
N TRP A 89 -25.58 -4.92 4.34
CA TRP A 89 -26.19 -4.00 5.30
C TRP A 89 -27.72 -4.07 5.28
N HIS A 90 -28.34 -4.08 4.08
CA HIS A 90 -29.78 -4.24 3.92
C HIS A 90 -30.26 -5.60 4.45
N LEU A 91 -29.57 -6.71 4.13
CA LEU A 91 -29.92 -8.04 4.65
C LEU A 91 -29.85 -8.12 6.18
N ARG A 92 -28.86 -7.45 6.80
CA ARG A 92 -28.77 -7.34 8.27
C ARG A 92 -29.92 -6.51 8.85
N ARG A 93 -30.27 -5.40 8.20
CA ARG A 93 -31.40 -4.54 8.58
C ARG A 93 -32.73 -5.30 8.52
N CYS A 94 -33.01 -5.99 7.43
CA CYS A 94 -34.24 -6.77 7.24
C CYS A 94 -34.33 -7.96 8.20
N ARG A 95 -33.20 -8.61 8.53
CA ARG A 95 -33.16 -9.67 9.55
C ARG A 95 -33.56 -9.17 10.95
N VAL A 96 -33.24 -7.92 11.27
CA VAL A 96 -33.62 -7.28 12.55
C VAL A 96 -35.07 -6.76 12.50
N ALA A 97 -35.55 -6.32 11.33
CA ALA A 97 -36.88 -5.72 11.15
C ALA A 97 -38.02 -6.71 10.82
N GLY A 98 -37.73 -7.95 10.46
CA GLY A 98 -38.73 -9.04 10.41
C GLY A 98 -39.66 -9.10 9.18
N GLY A 99 -39.22 -8.76 7.97
CA GLY A 99 -40.02 -8.95 6.73
C GLY A 99 -39.43 -8.26 5.48
N PRO A 100 -39.81 -8.66 4.25
CA PRO A 100 -38.99 -8.45 3.05
C PRO A 100 -39.26 -7.12 2.35
N GLU A 101 -38.27 -6.22 2.39
CA GLU A 101 -38.11 -5.15 1.38
C GLU A 101 -37.28 -5.74 0.22
N ALA A 102 -37.82 -6.75 -0.46
CA ALA A 102 -37.13 -7.42 -1.57
C ALA A 102 -37.05 -6.52 -2.81
N SER A 103 -38.05 -5.64 -3.00
CA SER A 103 -38.10 -4.70 -4.13
C SER A 103 -36.99 -3.66 -4.09
N GLU A 104 -36.57 -3.16 -2.91
CA GLU A 104 -35.46 -2.19 -2.81
C GLU A 104 -34.10 -2.78 -3.23
N LEU A 105 -33.95 -4.11 -3.22
CA LEU A 105 -32.71 -4.80 -3.61
C LEU A 105 -32.62 -5.04 -5.12
N ASP A 106 -33.75 -5.31 -5.78
CA ASP A 106 -33.81 -5.46 -7.24
C ASP A 106 -33.51 -4.11 -7.93
N ASP A 107 -34.05 -3.00 -7.42
CA ASP A 107 -33.76 -1.65 -7.94
C ASP A 107 -32.26 -1.30 -7.89
N LEU A 108 -31.53 -1.77 -6.88
CA LEU A 108 -30.07 -1.55 -6.73
C LEU A 108 -29.22 -2.45 -7.65
N LEU A 109 -29.79 -3.56 -8.15
CA LEU A 109 -29.15 -4.48 -9.07
C LEU A 109 -29.43 -4.11 -10.54
N GLU A 110 -30.59 -3.52 -10.82
CA GLU A 110 -31.01 -3.10 -12.17
C GLU A 110 -30.24 -1.89 -12.73
N GLU A 111 -29.62 -1.05 -11.88
CA GLU A 111 -28.81 0.11 -12.32
C GLU A 111 -27.58 -0.26 -13.19
N ASP A 112 -27.20 -1.54 -13.32
CA ASP A 112 -26.09 -2.02 -14.17
C ASP A 112 -26.52 -2.59 -15.54
N GLU A 113 -27.80 -2.66 -15.88
CA GLU A 113 -28.24 -3.14 -17.21
C GLU A 113 -28.05 -2.11 -18.35
N GLN A 114 -27.56 -0.90 -18.05
CA GLN A 114 -27.14 0.05 -19.09
C GLN A 114 -25.65 -0.13 -19.42
N PRO A 115 -25.30 -0.79 -20.54
CA PRO A 115 -23.91 -0.91 -20.96
C PRO A 115 -23.33 0.49 -21.27
N PRO A 116 -22.03 0.71 -21.01
CA PRO A 116 -21.37 1.93 -21.46
C PRO A 116 -21.49 2.02 -22.99
N SER A 117 -22.05 3.12 -23.48
CA SER A 117 -22.20 3.42 -24.91
C SER A 117 -20.85 3.22 -25.63
N THR A 118 -20.82 2.24 -26.53
CA THR A 118 -19.70 2.05 -27.44
C THR A 118 -19.82 3.08 -28.57
N PRO A 119 -18.74 3.77 -28.99
CA PRO A 119 -18.80 4.63 -30.16
C PRO A 119 -18.96 3.77 -31.41
N GLU A 120 -20.02 4.05 -32.16
CA GLU A 120 -20.47 3.35 -33.36
C GLU A 120 -19.36 3.23 -34.40
N ARG A 121 -19.05 1.99 -34.80
CA ARG A 121 -18.16 1.70 -35.92
C ARG A 121 -19.03 1.43 -37.14
N GLU A 122 -19.35 2.48 -37.88
CA GLU A 122 -20.08 2.44 -39.16
C GLU A 122 -19.46 1.40 -40.11
N LYS A 123 -20.16 0.27 -40.29
CA LYS A 123 -19.89 -0.65 -41.39
C LYS A 123 -20.69 -0.19 -42.59
N ARG A 124 -20.04 0.54 -43.50
CA ARG A 124 -20.50 0.73 -44.87
C ARG A 124 -20.46 -0.65 -45.57
N SER A 125 -21.59 -1.32 -45.68
CA SER A 125 -21.76 -2.43 -46.61
C SER A 125 -22.38 -1.91 -47.91
N LEU A 126 -21.51 -1.68 -48.88
CA LEU A 126 -21.79 -1.51 -50.29
C LEU A 126 -21.96 -2.93 -50.87
N VAL A 127 -23.08 -3.30 -51.48
CA VAL A 127 -23.32 -3.45 -52.95
C VAL A 127 -24.48 -4.47 -53.11
N PRO A 128 -25.33 -4.35 -54.15
CA PRO A 128 -26.76 -4.66 -54.11
C PRO A 128 -27.16 -6.12 -54.33
#